data_AF-A0A0C2DDI2-F1
#
_entry.id   AF-A0A0C2DDI2-F1
#
_cell.length_a   1.000
_cell.length_b   1.000
_cell.length_c   1.000
_cell.angle_alpha   90.00
_cell.angle_beta   90.00
_cell.angle_gamma   90.00
#
_symmetry.space_group_name_H-M   'P 1'
#
loop_
_entity.id
_entity.type
_entity.pdbx_description
1 polymer ?
#
loop_
_entity_poly.entity_id
_entity_poly.type
_entity_poly.pdbx_seq_one_letter_code
_entity_poly.pdbx_strand_id
1 'polypeptide(L)'
;MASDWVDSKPALSSTPIHNYERNVVQIPFDVVRPPIADIDLLDVMSYASVGTIIGHEVTHAFDEQGKLHGPTGNLGQNWWSTESRRRFTERERCYIEQYALLTGSDD
;
A
#
# COMPACT_ATOMS: atom_id res chain seq x y z
N MET A 1 0.99 -0.46 -29.51
CA MET A 1 0.90 -1.12 -28.18
C MET A 1 1.64 -0.29 -27.14
N ALA A 2 1.09 0.88 -26.80
CA ALA A 2 1.55 1.71 -25.69
C ALA A 2 0.42 2.71 -25.39
N SER A 3 -0.55 2.32 -24.56
CA SER A 3 -1.62 3.23 -24.14
C SER A 3 -2.15 2.96 -22.72
N ASP A 4 -1.50 2.12 -21.92
CA ASP A 4 -1.97 1.78 -20.57
C ASP A 4 -1.11 2.32 -19.44
N TRP A 5 -0.03 3.03 -19.77
CA TRP A 5 0.75 3.76 -18.78
C TRP A 5 0.17 5.16 -18.66
N VAL A 6 -0.41 5.42 -17.49
CA VAL A 6 -0.56 6.74 -16.87
C VAL A 6 -1.82 7.50 -17.34
N ASP A 7 -2.74 7.69 -16.40
CA ASP A 7 -3.59 8.88 -16.30
C ASP A 7 -2.77 10.07 -16.80
N SER A 8 -3.11 10.64 -17.96
CA SER A 8 -2.30 11.61 -18.71
C SER A 8 -2.12 12.96 -18.00
N LYS A 9 -2.46 13.03 -16.73
CA LYS A 9 -2.02 14.09 -15.85
C LYS A 9 -0.62 13.71 -15.36
N PRO A 10 0.39 14.59 -15.48
CA PRO A 10 1.65 14.37 -14.76
C PRO A 10 1.29 14.02 -13.31
N ALA A 11 2.01 13.09 -12.69
CA ALA A 11 1.85 12.81 -11.28
C ALA A 11 2.09 14.14 -10.53
N LEU A 12 1.03 14.92 -10.32
CA LEU A 12 1.04 16.12 -9.50
C LEU A 12 1.27 15.74 -8.04
N SER A 13 1.22 14.43 -7.75
CA SER A 13 1.54 13.83 -6.47
C SER A 13 2.86 13.07 -6.55
N SER A 14 3.80 13.44 -5.68
CA SER A 14 5.02 12.69 -5.39
C SER A 14 4.79 11.53 -4.42
N THR A 15 3.54 11.08 -4.25
CA THR A 15 3.17 10.04 -3.28
C THR A 15 3.02 8.68 -3.98
N PRO A 16 3.68 7.62 -3.49
CA PRO A 16 3.34 6.24 -3.82
C PRO A 16 1.87 5.93 -3.54
N ILE A 17 1.25 5.06 -4.36
CA ILE A 17 -0.12 4.61 -4.15
C ILE A 17 -0.34 3.15 -4.60
N HIS A 18 -1.32 2.50 -3.97
CA HIS A 18 -1.98 1.31 -4.48
C HIS A 18 -3.31 1.69 -5.16
N ASN A 19 -3.45 1.37 -6.45
CA ASN A 19 -4.71 1.50 -7.17
C ASN A 19 -5.52 0.20 -7.05
N TYR A 20 -6.57 0.21 -6.23
CA TYR A 20 -7.41 -0.96 -5.97
C TYR A 20 -8.14 -1.49 -7.22
N GLU A 21 -8.72 -0.59 -8.03
CA GLU A 21 -9.51 -0.96 -9.22
C GLU A 21 -8.66 -1.62 -10.30
N ARG A 22 -7.37 -1.30 -10.36
CA ARG A 22 -6.42 -1.87 -11.31
C ARG A 22 -5.54 -2.95 -10.71
N ASN A 23 -5.52 -3.09 -9.38
CA ASN A 23 -4.56 -3.91 -8.63
C ASN A 23 -3.10 -3.60 -9.04
N VAL A 24 -2.72 -2.32 -8.98
CA VAL A 24 -1.38 -1.84 -9.41
C VAL A 24 -0.77 -0.94 -8.33
N VAL A 25 0.49 -1.22 -8.00
CA VAL A 25 1.35 -0.32 -7.22
C VAL A 25 2.01 0.69 -8.16
N GLN A 26 1.87 1.98 -7.84
CA GLN A 26 2.46 3.08 -8.60
C GLN A 26 3.46 3.83 -7.73
N ILE A 27 4.74 3.81 -8.13
CA ILE A 27 5.82 4.53 -7.45
C ILE A 27 6.32 5.64 -8.39
N PRO A 28 6.08 6.92 -8.09
CA PRO A 28 6.64 8.02 -8.87
C PRO A 28 8.17 7.98 -8.83
N PHE A 29 8.81 8.30 -9.95
CA PHE A 29 10.28 8.33 -10.05
C PHE A 29 10.93 9.26 -9.01
N ASP A 30 10.24 10.34 -8.64
CA ASP A 30 10.76 11.31 -7.67
C ASP A 30 10.99 10.74 -6.26
N VAL A 31 10.28 9.65 -5.90
CA VAL A 31 10.43 8.99 -4.60
C VAL A 31 11.65 8.08 -4.55
N VAL A 32 12.08 7.54 -5.68
CA VAL A 32 13.23 6.61 -5.79
C VAL A 32 14.54 7.35 -6.09
N ARG A 33 14.66 8.58 -5.61
CA ARG A 33 15.87 9.42 -5.70
C ARG A 33 16.47 9.67 -4.31
N PRO A 34 17.71 10.17 -4.23
CA PRO A 34 18.31 10.53 -2.93
C PRO A 34 17.44 11.55 -2.18
N PRO A 35 17.32 11.44 -0.85
CA PRO A 35 18.05 10.53 0.06
C PRO A 35 17.41 9.15 0.25
N ILE A 36 16.31 8.85 -0.44
CA ILE A 36 15.56 7.60 -0.28
C ILE A 36 16.29 6.44 -0.95
N ALA A 37 16.81 6.63 -2.17
CA ALA A 37 17.58 5.62 -2.89
C ALA A 37 18.72 6.27 -3.67
N ASP A 38 19.89 5.64 -3.64
CA ASP A 38 21.06 6.00 -4.44
C ASP A 38 21.81 4.72 -4.80
N ILE A 39 22.49 4.72 -5.95
CA ILE A 39 23.35 3.61 -6.38
C ILE A 39 24.58 3.45 -5.48
N ASP A 40 24.98 4.53 -4.80
CA ASP A 40 26.13 4.55 -3.91
C ASP A 40 25.78 4.14 -2.46
N LEU A 41 24.50 3.90 -2.14
CA LEU A 41 24.09 3.42 -0.82
C LEU A 41 24.33 1.91 -0.67
N LEU A 42 24.54 1.45 0.57
CA LEU A 42 24.50 0.02 0.88
C LEU A 42 23.13 -0.54 0.51
N ASP A 43 23.08 -1.73 -0.09
CA ASP A 43 21.83 -2.39 -0.51
C ASP A 43 20.78 -2.43 0.61
N VAL A 44 21.21 -2.68 1.85
CA VAL A 44 20.35 -2.71 3.04
C VAL A 44 19.56 -1.40 3.23
N MET A 45 20.13 -0.26 2.86
CA MET A 45 19.46 1.03 2.93
C MET A 45 18.35 1.12 1.89
N SER A 46 18.61 0.68 0.65
CA SER A 46 17.60 0.60 -0.42
C SER A 46 16.45 -0.36 -0.07
N TYR A 47 16.75 -1.49 0.57
CA TYR A 47 15.71 -2.38 1.10
C TYR A 47 14.89 -1.73 2.21
N ALA A 48 15.55 -1.03 3.15
CA ALA A 48 14.87 -0.37 4.26
C ALA A 48 14.01 0.83 3.80
N SER A 49 14.40 1.53 2.73
CA SER A 49 13.69 2.69 2.22
C SER A 49 12.68 2.31 1.13
N VAL A 50 13.14 2.03 -0.09
CA VAL A 50 12.31 1.68 -1.25
C VAL A 50 11.57 0.38 -1.01
N GLY A 51 12.23 -0.61 -0.40
CA GLY A 51 11.58 -1.87 -0.05
C GLY A 51 10.42 -1.69 0.93
N THR A 52 10.56 -0.84 1.96
CA THR A 52 9.45 -0.49 2.86
C THR A 52 8.31 0.21 2.11
N ILE A 53 8.62 1.15 1.21
CA ILE A 53 7.61 1.85 0.41
C ILE A 53 6.84 0.86 -0.48
N ILE A 54 7.53 0.01 -1.22
CA ILE A 54 6.88 -1.02 -2.05
C ILE A 54 6.08 -1.97 -1.18
N GLY A 55 6.61 -2.40 -0.04
CA GLY A 55 5.92 -3.27 0.91
C GLY A 55 4.65 -2.63 1.48
N HIS A 56 4.68 -1.32 1.75
CA HIS A 56 3.52 -0.55 2.19
C HIS A 56 2.42 -0.56 1.12
N GLU A 57 2.75 -0.21 -0.13
CA GLU A 57 1.77 -0.19 -1.22
C GLU A 57 1.27 -1.60 -1.61
N VAL A 58 2.08 -2.64 -1.44
CA VAL A 58 1.61 -4.03 -1.60
C VAL A 58 0.65 -4.41 -0.46
N THR A 59 0.89 -3.93 0.76
CA THR A 59 0.02 -4.22 1.91
C THR A 59 -1.37 -3.62 1.73
N HIS A 60 -1.49 -2.45 1.09
CA HIS A 60 -2.78 -1.87 0.74
C HIS A 60 -3.65 -2.81 -0.10
N ALA A 61 -3.09 -3.70 -0.93
CA ALA A 61 -3.87 -4.71 -1.66
C ALA A 61 -4.71 -5.64 -0.73
N PHE A 62 -4.37 -5.69 0.56
CA PHE A 62 -4.95 -6.61 1.54
C PHE A 62 -5.51 -5.91 2.79
N ASP A 63 -5.49 -4.58 2.84
CA ASP A 63 -5.97 -3.85 4.01
C ASP A 63 -7.52 -3.85 4.11
N GLU A 64 -8.07 -2.98 4.97
CA GLU A 64 -9.52 -2.90 5.18
C GLU A 64 -10.31 -2.63 3.89
N GLN A 65 -9.75 -1.87 2.95
CA GLN A 65 -10.34 -1.60 1.63
C GLN A 65 -9.88 -2.62 0.59
N GLY A 66 -8.59 -3.00 0.60
CA GLY A 66 -7.99 -3.95 -0.32
C GLY A 66 -8.66 -5.32 -0.27
N LYS A 67 -9.03 -5.80 0.93
CA LYS A 67 -9.73 -7.09 1.09
C LYS A 67 -11.07 -7.17 0.36
N LEU A 68 -11.66 -6.03 -0.02
CA LEU A 68 -12.93 -5.96 -0.78
C LEU A 68 -12.73 -6.10 -2.30
N HIS A 69 -11.49 -6.00 -2.79
CA HIS A 69 -11.13 -6.03 -4.20
C HIS A 69 -10.48 -7.36 -4.55
N GLY A 70 -11.03 -8.06 -5.54
CA GLY A 70 -10.47 -9.32 -6.04
C GLY A 70 -9.11 -9.14 -6.74
N PRO A 71 -8.48 -10.24 -7.18
CA PRO A 71 -7.17 -10.21 -7.83
C PRO A 71 -7.12 -9.40 -9.13
N THR A 72 -8.28 -9.10 -9.73
CA THR A 72 -8.42 -8.25 -10.92
C THR A 72 -8.97 -6.86 -10.61
N GLY A 73 -8.96 -6.43 -9.33
CA GLY A 73 -9.40 -5.10 -8.90
C GLY A 73 -10.91 -4.90 -8.82
N ASN A 74 -11.68 -5.98 -8.95
CA ASN A 74 -13.14 -5.94 -8.94
C ASN A 74 -13.69 -5.91 -7.50
N LEU A 75 -14.49 -4.89 -7.19
CA LEU A 75 -15.10 -4.69 -5.88
C LEU A 75 -16.21 -5.73 -5.60
N GLY A 76 -16.33 -6.16 -4.35
CA GLY A 76 -17.49 -6.90 -3.86
C GLY A 76 -17.53 -8.38 -4.23
N GLN A 77 -16.51 -8.90 -4.92
CA GLN A 77 -16.34 -10.35 -4.98
C GLN A 77 -15.91 -10.85 -3.61
N ASN A 78 -16.64 -11.82 -3.08
CA ASN A 78 -16.22 -12.53 -1.89
C ASN A 78 -15.14 -13.57 -2.25
N TRP A 79 -13.90 -13.10 -2.40
CA TRP A 79 -12.74 -13.95 -2.75
C TRP A 79 -12.05 -14.53 -1.51
N TRP A 80 -12.47 -14.14 -0.31
CA TRP A 80 -11.98 -14.68 0.95
C TRP A 80 -12.98 -15.71 1.51
N SER A 81 -12.45 -16.75 2.14
CA SER A 81 -13.29 -17.60 2.98
C SER A 81 -13.88 -16.78 4.14
N THR A 82 -15.03 -17.21 4.66
CA THR A 82 -15.63 -16.60 5.86
C THR A 82 -14.67 -16.65 7.06
N GLU A 83 -13.91 -17.73 7.21
CA GLU A 83 -12.94 -17.87 8.30
C GLU A 83 -11.76 -16.91 8.14
N SER A 84 -11.24 -16.71 6.93
CA SER A 84 -10.16 -15.76 6.66
C SER A 84 -10.58 -14.34 7.02
N ARG A 85 -11.81 -13.93 6.66
CA ARG A 85 -12.36 -12.61 6.99
C ARG A 85 -12.50 -12.41 8.49
N ARG A 86 -13.04 -13.41 9.19
CA ARG A 86 -13.18 -13.39 10.65
C ARG A 86 -11.81 -13.19 11.32
N ARG A 87 -10.81 -13.98 10.95
CA ARG A 87 -9.44 -13.88 11.49
C ARG A 87 -8.71 -12.59 11.10
N PHE A 88 -9.07 -11.98 9.98
CA PHE A 88 -8.53 -10.68 9.60
C PHE A 88 -9.06 -9.60 10.55
N THR A 89 -10.38 -9.53 10.72
CA THR A 89 -11.02 -8.57 11.62
C THR A 89 -10.54 -8.70 13.07
N GLU A 90 -10.26 -9.91 13.53
CA GLU A 90 -9.65 -10.13 14.85
C GLU A 90 -8.26 -9.49 14.99
N ARG A 91 -7.42 -9.57 13.94
CA ARG A 91 -6.07 -8.97 13.96
C ARG A 91 -6.11 -7.47 13.74
N GLU A 92 -7.00 -7.01 12.86
CA GLU A 92 -7.28 -5.59 12.61
C GLU A 92 -7.62 -4.86 13.92
N ARG A 93 -8.46 -5.49 14.76
CA ARG A 93 -8.81 -4.96 16.09
C ARG A 93 -7.60 -4.72 17.00
N CYS A 94 -6.59 -5.60 16.98
CA CYS A 94 -5.37 -5.43 17.76
C CYS A 94 -4.64 -4.13 17.37
N TYR A 95 -4.54 -3.83 16.07
CA TYR A 95 -3.93 -2.59 15.59
C TYR A 95 -4.79 -1.35 15.92
N ILE A 96 -6.12 -1.44 15.79
CA ILE A 96 -7.02 -0.34 16.20
C ILE A 96 -6.79 0.01 17.68
N GLU A 97 -6.77 -1.01 18.55
CA GLU A 97 -6.53 -0.83 19.98
C GLU A 97 -5.13 -0.28 20.27
N GLN A 98 -4.09 -0.79 19.57
CA GLN A 98 -2.72 -0.29 19.70
C GLN A 98 -2.59 1.20 19.39
N TYR A 99 -3.14 1.65 18.25
CA TYR A 99 -3.02 3.04 17.82
C TYR A 99 -3.95 3.99 18.58
N ALA A 100 -5.09 3.51 19.10
CA ALA A 100 -5.95 4.28 19.99
C ALA A 100 -5.26 4.69 21.31
N LEU A 101 -4.23 3.95 21.75
CA LEU A 101 -3.42 4.32 22.92
C LEU A 101 -2.50 5.52 22.66
N LEU A 102 -2.14 5.78 21.39
CA LEU A 102 -1.28 6.91 21.03
C LEU A 102 -2.02 8.26 21.12
N THR A 103 -3.35 8.23 21.08
CA THR A 103 -4.20 9.42 21.19
C THR A 103 -4.64 9.73 22.63
N GLY A 104 -4.08 9.07 23.66
CA GLY A 104 -4.50 9.24 25.05
C GLY A 104 -3.66 10.24 25.87
N SER A 105 -3.96 11.55 25.81
CA SER A 105 -3.92 12.51 26.94
C SER A 105 -4.29 13.97 26.63
N ASP A 106 -4.75 14.34 25.43
CA ASP A 106 -5.27 15.69 25.16
C ASP A 106 -6.60 15.61 24.39
N ASP A 107 -7.66 16.16 25.01
CA ASP A 107 -9.09 16.28 24.67
C ASP A 107 -10.07 15.18 25.13
#